data_AF-A9U810-F1
#
_entry.id   AF-A9U810-F1
#
_cell.length_a   1.000
_cell.length_b   1.000
_cell.length_c   1.000
_cell.angle_alpha   90.00
_cell.angle_beta   90.00
_cell.angle_gamma   90.00
#
_symmetry.space_group_name_H-M   'P 1'
#
loop_
_entity.id
_entity.type
_entity.pdbx_description
1 polymer ?
#
loop_
_entity_poly.entity_id
_entity_poly.type
_entity_poly.pdbx_seq_one_letter_code
_entity_poly.pdbx_strand_id
1 'polypeptide(L)'
;MARFQPGKVRAYLKNNFAGVILDKIGFARPEAQNKDEFTQDIAKEQINLLDGDVFFYFTSDREGDDGATKTAKEWLSDPLAQNMKVVKTGRAYLVNEAIWNSSGGILAAELMVKDVERIFGEIK
;
A
#
# COMPACT_ATOMS: atom_id res chain seq x y z
N MET A 1 -2.47 -1.00 -2.84
CA MET A 1 -1.97 -0.45 -1.55
C MET A 1 -2.42 -1.35 -0.41
N ALA A 2 -1.64 -1.47 0.66
CA ALA A 2 -2.05 -2.21 1.86
C ALA A 2 -1.74 -1.48 3.16
N ARG A 3 -2.53 -1.80 4.19
CA ARG A 3 -2.23 -1.51 5.59
C ARG A 3 -1.80 -2.80 6.26
N PHE A 4 -0.67 -2.74 6.95
CA PHE A 4 -0.26 -3.76 7.90
C PHE A 4 -0.64 -3.32 9.32
N GLN A 5 -1.19 -4.26 10.07
CA GLN A 5 -1.53 -4.16 11.49
C GLN A 5 -0.97 -5.40 12.20
N PRO A 6 -0.87 -5.42 13.54
CA PRO A 6 -0.44 -6.62 14.25
C PRO A 6 -1.34 -7.82 13.89
N GLY A 7 -0.76 -8.81 13.20
CA GLY A 7 -1.43 -10.05 12.77
C GLY A 7 -2.51 -9.89 11.69
N LYS A 8 -2.65 -8.72 11.05
CA LYS A 8 -3.71 -8.45 10.09
C LYS A 8 -3.25 -7.57 8.92
N VAL A 9 -3.66 -7.93 7.70
CA VAL A 9 -3.36 -7.17 6.49
C VAL A 9 -4.64 -6.82 5.75
N ARG A 10 -4.70 -5.58 5.28
CA ARG A 10 -5.86 -5.01 4.58
C ARG A 10 -5.42 -4.37 3.28
N ALA A 11 -5.94 -4.88 2.17
CA ALA A 11 -5.81 -4.26 0.86
C ALA A 11 -6.77 -3.07 0.72
N TYR A 12 -6.29 -1.97 0.16
CA TYR A 12 -7.10 -0.78 -0.14
C TYR A 12 -7.46 -0.76 -1.63
N LEU A 13 -8.76 -0.69 -1.92
CA LEU A 13 -9.35 -0.75 -3.26
C LEU A 13 -9.56 0.67 -3.82
N LYS A 14 -10.59 0.95 -4.63
CA LYS A 14 -10.75 2.29 -5.24
C LYS A 14 -11.38 3.31 -4.31
N ASN A 15 -12.35 2.92 -3.50
CA ASN A 15 -13.24 3.86 -2.81
C ASN A 15 -12.68 4.25 -1.43
N ASN A 16 -11.46 4.79 -1.41
CA ASN A 16 -10.80 5.33 -0.23
C ASN A 16 -9.92 6.52 -0.62
N PHE A 17 -9.39 7.25 0.37
CA PHE A 17 -8.61 8.48 0.14
C PHE A 17 -7.53 8.33 -0.93
N ALA A 18 -6.59 7.39 -0.74
CA ALA A 18 -5.53 7.16 -1.71
C ALA A 18 -6.04 6.63 -3.05
N GLY A 19 -7.05 5.74 -3.02
CA GLY A 19 -7.67 5.18 -4.22
C GLY A 19 -8.26 6.27 -5.13
N VAL A 20 -8.99 7.22 -4.56
CA VAL A 20 -9.60 8.34 -5.29
C VAL A 20 -8.55 9.28 -5.86
N ILE A 21 -7.50 9.60 -5.09
CA ILE A 21 -6.43 10.48 -5.57
C ILE A 21 -5.67 9.83 -6.73
N LEU A 22 -5.26 8.56 -6.58
CA LEU A 22 -4.55 7.81 -7.62
C LEU A 22 -5.36 7.71 -8.92
N ASP A 23 -6.67 7.44 -8.82
CA ASP A 23 -7.58 7.40 -9.97
C ASP A 23 -7.65 8.78 -10.67
N LYS A 24 -7.74 9.88 -9.91
CA LYS A 24 -7.74 11.25 -10.45
C LYS A 24 -6.45 11.64 -11.15
N ILE A 25 -5.30 11.12 -10.73
CA ILE A 25 -4.00 11.38 -11.37
C ILE A 25 -3.63 10.33 -12.42
N GLY A 26 -4.58 9.47 -12.83
CA GLY A 26 -4.46 8.61 -13.99
C GLY A 26 -3.75 7.27 -13.75
N PHE A 27 -3.59 6.84 -12.49
CA PHE A 27 -2.98 5.56 -12.19
C PHE A 27 -3.94 4.41 -12.50
N ALA A 28 -3.46 3.45 -13.28
CA ALA A 28 -4.12 2.15 -13.42
C ALA A 28 -3.97 1.31 -12.14
N ARG A 29 -4.86 0.33 -11.98
CA ARG A 29 -4.77 -0.68 -10.92
C ARG A 29 -4.87 -2.09 -11.52
N PRO A 30 -4.21 -3.08 -10.89
CA PRO A 30 -4.46 -4.48 -11.22
C PRO A 30 -5.96 -4.81 -11.14
N GLU A 31 -6.44 -5.69 -12.02
CA GLU A 31 -7.87 -6.02 -12.13
C GLU A 31 -8.49 -6.42 -10.78
N ALA A 32 -7.78 -7.24 -9.99
CA ALA A 32 -8.22 -7.68 -8.68
C ALA A 32 -8.37 -6.53 -7.66
N GLN A 33 -7.69 -5.40 -7.88
CA GLN A 33 -7.74 -4.18 -7.05
C GLN A 33 -8.66 -3.09 -7.65
N ASN A 34 -9.18 -3.29 -8.86
CA ASN A 34 -9.99 -2.32 -9.61
C ASN A 34 -11.50 -2.47 -9.29
N LYS A 35 -11.84 -2.40 -8.00
CA LYS A 35 -13.21 -2.57 -7.48
C LYS A 35 -13.65 -1.32 -6.73
N ASP A 36 -14.92 -0.96 -6.88
CA ASP A 36 -15.55 0.17 -6.16
C ASP A 36 -15.92 -0.20 -4.72
N GLU A 37 -14.91 -0.63 -3.97
CA GLU A 37 -15.01 -1.02 -2.57
C GLU A 37 -13.97 -0.23 -1.76
N PHE A 38 -14.15 -0.15 -0.44
CA PHE A 38 -13.23 0.60 0.42
C PHE A 38 -11.92 -0.20 0.62
N THR A 39 -12.04 -1.38 1.23
CA THR A 39 -10.92 -2.24 1.62
C THR A 39 -11.33 -3.71 1.65
N GLN A 40 -10.36 -4.61 1.52
CA GLN A 40 -10.52 -6.05 1.70
C GLN A 40 -9.46 -6.57 2.69
N ASP A 41 -9.90 -7.26 3.75
CA ASP A 41 -8.97 -8.02 4.61
C ASP A 41 -8.53 -9.29 3.86
N ILE A 42 -7.24 -9.60 3.93
CA ILE A 42 -6.66 -10.74 3.19
C ILE A 42 -5.91 -11.68 4.12
N ALA A 43 -5.95 -12.97 3.77
CA ALA A 43 -5.08 -14.00 4.33
C ALA A 43 -3.73 -14.04 3.59
N LYS A 44 -2.73 -14.70 4.18
CA LYS A 44 -1.35 -14.70 3.66
C LYS A 44 -1.25 -15.36 2.28
N GLU A 45 -2.09 -16.36 2.04
CA GLU A 45 -2.22 -17.08 0.77
C GLU A 45 -2.77 -16.17 -0.36
N GLN A 46 -3.41 -15.05 0.00
CA GLN A 46 -3.96 -14.07 -0.94
C GLN A 46 -3.02 -12.89 -1.17
N ILE A 47 -1.77 -12.94 -0.71
CA ILE A 47 -0.82 -11.82 -0.80
C ILE A 47 -0.58 -11.33 -2.24
N ASN A 48 -0.75 -12.19 -3.24
CA ASN A 48 -0.69 -11.83 -4.67
C ASN A 48 -1.73 -10.75 -5.05
N LEU A 49 -2.78 -10.54 -4.26
CA LEU A 49 -3.70 -9.41 -4.43
C LEU A 49 -2.97 -8.06 -4.37
N LEU A 50 -1.84 -8.00 -3.65
CA LEU A 50 -1.04 -6.79 -3.43
C LEU A 50 0.02 -6.54 -4.53
N ASP A 51 0.20 -7.49 -5.45
CA ASP A 51 1.18 -7.38 -6.54
C ASP A 51 0.74 -6.34 -7.60
N GLY A 52 1.66 -5.93 -8.46
CA GLY A 52 1.48 -4.91 -9.49
C GLY A 52 2.81 -4.42 -10.06
N ASP A 53 2.83 -3.20 -10.58
CA ASP A 53 4.08 -2.54 -11.00
C ASP A 53 4.78 -1.79 -9.85
N VAL A 54 3.97 -1.23 -8.94
CA VAL A 54 4.39 -0.52 -7.73
C VAL A 54 3.43 -0.86 -6.60
N PHE A 55 3.96 -1.17 -5.42
CA PHE A 55 3.18 -1.50 -4.24
C PHE A 55 3.45 -0.52 -3.11
N PHE A 56 2.46 0.32 -2.80
CA PHE A 56 2.48 1.18 -1.62
C PHE A 56 1.90 0.46 -0.41
N TYR A 57 2.55 0.58 0.74
CA TYR A 57 2.01 0.10 2.01
C TYR A 57 2.37 1.00 3.18
N PHE A 58 1.58 0.94 4.25
CA PHE A 58 1.90 1.58 5.51
C PHE A 58 1.68 0.62 6.68
N THR A 59 2.40 0.87 7.77
CA THR A 59 2.24 0.14 9.03
C THR A 59 1.52 1.03 10.03
N SER A 60 0.60 0.47 10.80
CA SER A 60 -0.11 1.20 11.87
C SER A 60 0.44 0.88 13.24
N ASP A 61 1.75 1.11 13.38
CA ASP A 61 2.43 1.06 14.66
C ASP A 61 2.02 2.25 15.54
N ARG A 62 2.04 2.06 16.85
CA ARG A 62 1.83 3.13 17.85
C ARG A 62 3.12 3.32 18.63
N GLU A 63 3.25 4.44 19.34
CA GLU A 63 4.46 4.71 20.11
C GLU A 63 4.81 3.55 21.04
N GLY A 64 6.00 2.96 20.82
CA GLY A 64 6.50 1.81 21.58
C GLY A 64 6.06 0.43 21.08
N ASP A 65 5.23 0.33 20.04
CA ASP A 65 4.80 -0.91 19.39
C ASP A 65 5.43 -1.04 17.99
N ASP A 66 5.76 -2.27 17.60
CA ASP A 66 6.30 -2.62 16.28
C ASP A 66 5.56 -3.80 15.63
N GLY A 67 4.41 -4.20 16.17
CA GLY A 67 3.66 -5.36 15.70
C GLY A 67 3.19 -5.25 14.24
N ALA A 68 2.84 -4.05 13.76
CA ALA A 68 2.48 -3.86 12.36
C ALA A 68 3.71 -3.94 11.45
N THR A 69 4.83 -3.32 11.86
CA THR A 69 6.12 -3.45 11.16
C THR A 69 6.60 -4.90 11.10
N LYS A 70 6.50 -5.66 12.19
CA LYS A 70 6.80 -7.10 12.22
C LYS A 70 5.92 -7.88 11.25
N THR A 71 4.61 -7.60 11.24
CA THR A 71 3.67 -8.24 10.30
C THR A 71 4.07 -7.94 8.85
N ALA A 72 4.39 -6.68 8.53
CA ALA A 72 4.84 -6.30 7.19
C ALA A 72 6.12 -7.04 6.78
N LYS A 73 7.11 -7.11 7.67
CA LYS A 73 8.37 -7.81 7.43
C LYS A 73 8.14 -9.31 7.20
N GLU A 74 7.31 -9.94 8.03
CA GLU A 74 6.97 -11.36 7.92
C GLU A 74 6.27 -11.66 6.59
N TRP A 75 5.28 -10.85 6.22
CA TRP A 75 4.54 -11.03 4.97
C TRP A 75 5.43 -10.80 3.75
N LEU A 76 6.23 -9.73 3.72
CA LEU A 76 7.08 -9.41 2.58
C LEU A 76 8.27 -10.36 2.44
N SER A 77 8.67 -11.05 3.50
CA SER A 77 9.74 -12.06 3.47
C SER A 77 9.21 -13.47 3.12
N ASP A 78 7.89 -13.64 2.99
CA ASP A 78 7.26 -14.92 2.66
C ASP A 78 7.59 -15.36 1.23
N PRO A 79 7.77 -16.67 0.95
CA PRO A 79 8.05 -17.17 -0.40
C PRO A 79 7.01 -16.77 -1.46
N LEU A 80 5.73 -16.63 -1.09
CA LEU A 80 4.70 -16.13 -2.01
C LEU A 80 4.96 -14.67 -2.36
N ALA A 81 5.28 -13.84 -1.36
CA ALA A 81 5.61 -12.43 -1.55
C ALA A 81 6.87 -12.24 -2.40
N GLN A 82 7.91 -13.02 -2.10
CA GLN A 82 9.17 -13.01 -2.83
C GLN A 82 8.99 -13.40 -4.31
N ASN A 83 7.89 -14.06 -4.66
CA ASN A 83 7.55 -14.35 -6.04
C ASN A 83 6.82 -13.22 -6.78
N MET A 84 6.26 -12.24 -6.06
CA MET A 84 5.56 -11.09 -6.63
C MET A 84 6.50 -10.20 -7.44
N LYS A 85 5.97 -9.61 -8.51
CA LYS A 85 6.72 -8.69 -9.38
C LYS A 85 7.25 -7.50 -8.58
N VAL A 86 6.40 -6.85 -7.79
CA VAL A 86 6.80 -5.65 -7.01
C VAL A 86 7.93 -5.89 -6.04
N VAL A 87 8.01 -7.08 -5.44
CA VAL A 87 9.07 -7.45 -4.50
C VAL A 87 10.37 -7.73 -5.25
N LYS A 88 10.31 -8.52 -6.33
CA LYS A 88 11.47 -8.82 -7.20
C LYS A 88 12.10 -7.57 -7.79
N THR A 89 11.28 -6.57 -8.14
CA THR A 89 11.76 -5.30 -8.70
C THR A 89 12.14 -4.27 -7.65
N GLY A 90 12.00 -4.57 -6.35
CA GLY A 90 12.26 -3.61 -5.28
C GLY A 90 11.32 -2.39 -5.29
N ARG A 91 10.10 -2.55 -5.81
CA ARG A 91 9.10 -1.49 -5.99
C ARG A 91 7.97 -1.58 -4.95
N ALA A 92 8.28 -2.12 -3.77
CA ALA A 92 7.42 -2.09 -2.59
C ALA A 92 7.87 -0.93 -1.68
N TYR A 93 7.03 0.09 -1.54
CA TYR A 93 7.36 1.33 -0.84
C TYR A 93 6.53 1.49 0.43
N LEU A 94 7.24 1.62 1.56
CA LEU A 94 6.64 2.06 2.81
C LEU A 94 6.32 3.56 2.70
N VAL A 95 5.06 3.91 2.91
CA VAL A 95 4.55 5.29 2.87
C VAL A 95 3.98 5.69 4.24
N ASN A 96 3.83 6.99 4.45
CA ASN A 96 3.35 7.53 5.73
C ASN A 96 1.81 7.37 5.87
N GLU A 97 1.34 6.74 6.96
CA GLU A 97 -0.09 6.52 7.21
C GLU A 97 -0.89 7.82 7.31
N ALA A 98 -0.35 8.88 7.91
CA ALA A 98 -1.06 10.15 8.04
C ALA A 98 -1.33 10.78 6.68
N ILE A 99 -0.31 10.80 5.83
CA ILE A 99 -0.40 11.34 4.47
C ILE A 99 -1.32 10.49 3.59
N TRP A 100 -1.17 9.16 3.61
CA TRP A 100 -1.83 8.26 2.65
C TRP A 100 -3.19 7.72 3.11
N ASN A 101 -3.58 7.96 4.37
CA ASN A 101 -4.80 7.38 4.93
C ASN A 101 -5.51 8.23 5.98
N SER A 102 -4.89 8.55 7.12
CA SER A 102 -5.65 8.98 8.31
C SER A 102 -5.96 10.49 8.39
N SER A 103 -5.21 11.36 7.71
CA SER A 103 -5.48 12.81 7.74
C SER A 103 -6.62 13.23 6.81
N GLY A 104 -6.72 12.66 5.61
CA GLY A 104 -7.87 12.82 4.70
C GLY A 104 -8.15 14.22 4.13
N GLY A 105 -7.33 15.24 4.45
CA GLY A 105 -7.53 16.63 4.03
C GLY A 105 -6.72 17.04 2.79
N ILE A 106 -6.92 18.27 2.33
CA ILE A 106 -6.25 18.82 1.12
C ILE A 106 -4.72 18.82 1.23
N LEU A 107 -4.18 19.17 2.41
CA LEU A 107 -2.73 19.16 2.65
C LEU A 107 -2.16 17.74 2.55
N ALA A 108 -2.90 16.74 3.05
CA ALA A 108 -2.48 15.34 2.92
C ALA A 108 -2.51 14.90 1.45
N ALA A 109 -3.47 15.37 0.66
CA ALA A 109 -3.54 15.07 -0.77
C ALA A 109 -2.36 15.68 -1.54
N GLU A 110 -2.00 16.93 -1.27
CA GLU A 110 -0.82 17.58 -1.86
C GLU A 110 0.48 16.84 -1.51
N LEU A 111 0.63 16.43 -0.24
CA LEU A 111 1.79 15.66 0.21
C LEU A 111 1.84 14.26 -0.42
N MET A 112 0.70 13.60 -0.56
CA MET A 112 0.60 12.29 -1.21
C MET A 112 1.02 12.37 -2.68
N VAL A 113 0.60 13.40 -3.41
CA VAL A 113 1.02 13.62 -4.81
C VAL A 113 2.53 13.85 -4.89
N LYS A 114 3.11 14.65 -3.98
CA LYS A 114 4.58 14.84 -3.91
C LYS A 114 5.33 13.54 -3.61
N ASP A 115 4.79 12.68 -2.75
CA ASP A 115 5.35 11.35 -2.51
C ASP A 115 5.33 10.49 -3.78
N VAL A 116 4.23 10.52 -4.53
CA VAL A 116 4.12 9.83 -5.82
C VAL A 116 5.18 10.34 -6.81
N GLU A 117 5.29 11.66 -6.99
CA GLU A 117 6.30 12.26 -7.88
C GLU A 117 7.72 11.85 -7.51
N ARG A 118 8.06 11.92 -6.21
CA ARG A 118 9.37 11.51 -5.70
C ARG A 118 9.64 10.04 -5.98
N ILE A 119 8.71 9.15 -5.61
CA ILE A 119 8.88 7.70 -5.77
C ILE A 119 9.02 7.34 -7.26
N PHE A 120 8.20 7.90 -8.14
CA PHE A 120 8.29 7.62 -9.57
C PHE A 120 9.53 8.23 -10.23
N GLY A 121 10.07 9.33 -9.70
CA GLY A 121 11.37 9.86 -10.12
C GLY A 121 12.57 8.97 -9.75
N GLU A 122 12.42 8.09 -8.77
CA GLU A 122 13.45 7.11 -8.35
C GLU A 122 13.40 5.81 -9.16
N ILE A 123 12.27 5.53 -9.84
CA ILE A 123 12.10 4.33 -10.65
C ILE A 123 12.90 4.49 -11.95
N LYS A 124 13.90 3.62 -12.12
CA LYS A 124 14.66 3.44 -13.37
C LYS A 124 13.98 2.44 -14.30
#